data_AF-A0A5K0Y804-F1
#
_entry.id   AF-A0A5K0Y804-F1
#
_cell.length_a   1.000
_cell.length_b   1.000
_cell.length_c   1.000
_cell.angle_alpha   90.00
_cell.angle_beta   90.00
_cell.angle_gamma   90.00
#
_symmetry.space_group_name_H-M   'P 1'
#
loop_
_entity.id
_entity.type
_entity.pdbx_description
1 polymer ?
#
loop_
_entity_poly.entity_id
_entity_poly.type
_entity_poly.pdbx_seq_one_letter_code
_entity_poly.pdbx_strand_id
1 'polypeptide(L)' 'VLGLSSDALEGSIPDTLYQLVCMYLFYIKENMLIGSISSSINNLTSLQWQDLSSNNLSSTLPP' A
#
# COMPACT_ATOMS: atom_id res chain seq x y z
N VAL A 1 -11.57 3.34 -2.55
CA VAL A 1 -10.48 4.33 -2.64
C VAL A 1 -9.89 4.47 -1.27
N LEU A 2 -8.57 4.46 -1.16
CA LEU A 2 -7.85 4.89 0.04
C LEU A 2 -6.77 5.88 -0.37
N GLY A 3 -6.78 7.05 0.28
CA GLY A 3 -5.90 8.17 -0.03
C GLY A 3 -5.42 8.85 1.23
N LEU A 4 -4.16 8.66 1.59
CA LEU A 4 -3.55 9.22 2.82
C LEU A 4 -2.10 9.64 2.54
N SER A 5 -1.92 10.62 1.66
CA SER A 5 -0.59 11.08 1.27
C SER A 5 -0.16 12.27 2.12
N SER A 6 1.12 12.32 2.51
CA SER A 6 1.69 13.45 3.26
C SER A 6 1.11 13.63 4.67
N ASP A 7 0.72 12.53 5.33
CA ASP A 7 0.05 12.51 6.64
C ASP A 7 0.99 12.11 7.80
N ALA A 8 2.31 12.02 7.55
CA ALA A 8 3.32 11.59 8.52
C ALA A 8 3.01 10.21 9.14
N LEU A 9 2.37 9.30 8.39
CA LEU A 9 2.04 7.96 8.85
C LEU A 9 3.31 7.13 9.06
N GLU A 10 3.34 6.38 10.16
CA GLU A 10 4.44 5.50 10.57
C GLU A 10 3.96 4.04 10.71
N GLY A 11 4.90 3.10 10.83
CA GLY A 11 4.61 1.68 10.98
C GLY A 11 4.45 0.96 9.64
N SER A 12 3.87 -0.25 9.66
CA SER A 12 3.69 -1.08 8.46
C SER A 12 2.28 -0.99 7.89
N ILE A 13 2.13 -1.32 6.61
CA ILE A 13 0.82 -1.46 5.98
C ILE A 13 0.15 -2.73 6.55
N PRO A 14 -1.01 -2.62 7.23
CA PRO A 14 -1.67 -3.78 7.82
C PRO A 14 -2.26 -4.71 6.76
N ASP A 15 -2.11 -6.03 6.94
CA ASP A 15 -2.57 -7.04 5.98
C ASP A 15 -4.09 -7.02 5.74
N THR A 16 -4.86 -6.49 6.70
CA THR A 16 -6.30 -6.33 6.58
C THR A 16 -6.71 -5.38 5.44
N LEU A 17 -5.85 -4.44 5.05
CA LEU A 17 -6.10 -3.59 3.87
C LEU A 17 -6.18 -4.39 2.58
N TYR A 18 -5.46 -5.51 2.49
CA TYR A 18 -5.48 -6.38 1.31
C TYR A 18 -6.78 -7.18 1.18
N GLN A 19 -7.68 -7.13 2.16
CA GLN A 19 -9.01 -7.75 2.09
C GLN A 19 -10.04 -6.86 1.37
N LEU A 20 -9.68 -5.62 1.03
CA LEU A 20 -10.55 -4.66 0.34
C LEU A 20 -10.60 -4.95 -1.16
N VAL A 21 -11.19 -6.08 -1.56
CA VAL A 21 -11.18 -6.61 -2.93
C VAL A 21 -11.78 -5.65 -3.98
N CYS A 22 -12.65 -4.73 -3.57
CA CYS A 22 -13.26 -3.70 -4.43
C CYS A 22 -12.48 -2.37 -4.48
N MET A 23 -11.29 -2.29 -3.86
CA MET A 23 -10.50 -1.07 -3.86
C MET A 23 -9.89 -0.81 -5.24
N TYR A 24 -10.26 0.31 -5.87
CA TYR A 24 -9.78 0.67 -7.22
C TYR A 24 -8.58 1.63 -7.23
N LEU A 25 -8.46 2.50 -6.23
CA LEU A 25 -7.29 3.38 -6.02
C LEU A 25 -6.76 3.19 -4.61
N PHE A 26 -5.43 3.10 -4.53
CA PHE A 26 -4.71 3.05 -3.27
C PHE A 26 -3.46 3.92 -3.32
N TYR A 27 -3.46 5.06 -2.63
CA TYR A 27 -2.31 5.96 -2.59
C TYR A 27 -2.04 6.48 -1.19
N ILE A 28 -0.81 6.28 -0.74
CA ILE A 28 -0.34 6.66 0.62
C ILE A 28 1.11 7.15 0.55
N LYS A 29 1.45 7.83 -0.55
CA LYS A 29 2.80 8.32 -0.81
C LYS A 29 3.22 9.40 0.19
N GLU A 30 4.52 9.64 0.29
CA GLU A 30 5.08 10.71 1.12
C GLU A 30 4.75 10.52 2.62
N ASN A 31 4.96 9.30 3.11
CA ASN A 31 4.83 8.96 4.53
C ASN A 31 6.13 8.29 5.01
N MET A 32 6.13 7.82 6.27
CA MET A 32 7.27 7.17 6.92
C MET A 32 6.99 5.67 7.15
N LEU A 33 6.21 5.05 6.25
CA LEU A 33 5.85 3.64 6.38
C LEU A 33 7.06 2.74 6.17
N ILE A 34 7.16 1.67 6.96
CA ILE A 34 8.27 0.70 6.98
C ILE A 34 7.77 -0.73 6.75
N GLY A 35 8.70 -1.66 6.54
CA GLY A 35 8.39 -3.08 6.33
C GLY A 35 8.09 -3.41 4.87
N SER A 36 7.72 -4.67 4.60
CA SER A 36 7.54 -5.17 3.24
C SER A 36 6.10 -5.07 2.76
N ILE A 37 5.93 -4.85 1.45
CA ILE A 37 4.63 -5.06 0.80
C ILE A 37 4.34 -6.57 0.82
N SER A 38 3.23 -6.95 1.44
CA SER A 38 2.80 -8.35 1.55
C SER A 38 2.38 -8.89 0.19
N SER A 39 2.65 -10.18 -0.07
CA SER A 39 2.14 -10.86 -1.28
C SER A 39 0.61 -10.90 -1.34
N SER A 40 -0.05 -10.69 -0.20
CA SER A 40 -1.50 -10.51 -0.09
C SER A 40 -2.02 -9.32 -0.90
N ILE A 41 -1.16 -8.38 -1.33
CA ILE A 41 -1.55 -7.28 -2.22
C ILE A 41 -2.27 -7.77 -3.49
N ASN A 42 -1.98 -8.98 -3.95
CA ASN A 42 -2.64 -9.64 -5.08
C ASN A 42 -4.14 -9.90 -4.85
N ASN A 43 -4.62 -9.85 -3.61
CA ASN A 43 -6.05 -9.96 -3.29
C ASN A 43 -6.84 -8.72 -3.71
N LEU A 44 -6.17 -7.59 -3.94
CA LEU A 44 -6.78 -6.35 -4.42
C LEU A 44 -7.09 -6.44 -5.92
N THR A 45 -7.93 -7.39 -6.29
CA THR A 45 -8.25 -7.77 -7.68
C THR A 45 -8.89 -6.66 -8.51
N SER A 46 -9.52 -5.66 -7.87
CA SER A 46 -10.10 -4.49 -8.54
C SER A 46 -9.16 -3.30 -8.61
N LEU A 47 -7.92 -3.41 -8.10
CA LEU A 47 -6.98 -2.29 -8.03
C LEU A 47 -6.49 -1.91 -9.43
N GLN A 48 -6.70 -0.65 -9.80
CA GLN A 48 -6.31 -0.12 -11.10
C GLN A 48 -5.13 0.82 -11.02
N TRP A 49 -4.98 1.51 -9.88
CA TRP A 49 -3.88 2.44 -9.69
C TRP A 49 -3.42 2.44 -8.24
N GLN A 50 -2.10 2.47 -8.08
CA GLN A 50 -1.44 2.48 -6.79
C GLN A 50 -0.26 3.44 -6.78
N ASP A 51 -0.08 4.14 -5.67
CA ASP A 51 1.12 4.91 -5.38
C ASP A 51 1.53 4.78 -3.90
N LEU A 52 2.58 4.00 -3.66
CA LEU A 52 3.20 3.82 -2.34
C LEU A 52 4.57 4.51 -2.26
N SER A 53 4.92 5.33 -3.26
CA SER A 53 6.24 5.95 -3.37
C SER A 53 6.56 6.88 -2.20
N SER A 54 7.83 7.25 -2.04
CA SER A 54 8.26 8.15 -0.96
C SER A 54 7.86 7.63 0.42
N ASN A 55 8.16 6.36 0.68
CA ASN A 55 8.07 5.67 1.97
C ASN A 55 9.35 4.83 2.17
N ASN A 56 9.53 4.24 3.35
CA ASN A 56 10.65 3.36 3.69
C ASN A 56 10.27 1.86 3.57
N LEU A 57 9.40 1.53 2.61
CA LEU A 57 8.94 0.16 2.38
C LEU A 57 10.04 -0.67 1.70
N SER A 58 10.31 -1.86 2.25
CA SER A 58 11.21 -2.83 1.62
C SER A 58 10.47 -3.57 0.50
N SER A 59 10.98 -3.46 -0.73
CA SER A 59 10.41 -4.16 -1.86
C SER A 59 10.91 -5.60 -1.93
N THR A 60 9.97 -6.54 -1.98
CA THR A 60 10.13 -7.77 -2.76
C THR A 60 9.03 -7.77 -3.81
N LEU A 61 9.02 -6.78 -4.72
CA LEU A 61 8.28 -6.93 -5.96
C LEU A 61 8.85 -8.17 -6.66
N PRO A 62 8.09 -9.28 -6.77
CA PRO A 62 8.52 -10.39 -7.59
C PRO A 62 8.59 -9.89 -9.04
N PRO A 63 9.54 -10.40 -9.86
CA PRO A 63 9.62 -10.06 -11.27
C PRO A 63 8.32 -10.35 -12.02
#